data_AF-B8G7G6-F1
#
_entry.id   AF-B8G7G6-F1
#
_cell.length_a   1.000
_cell.length_b   1.000
_cell.length_c   1.000
_cell.angle_alpha   90.00
_cell.angle_beta   90.00
_cell.angle_gamma   90.00
#
_symmetry.space_group_name_H-M   'P 1'
#
loop_
_entity.id
_entity.type
_entity.pdbx_description
1 polymer ?
#
loop_
_entity_poly.entity_id
_entity_poly.type
_entity_poly.pdbx_seq_one_letter_code
_entity_poly.pdbx_strand_id
1 'polypeptide(L)'
;MFARIALSLLLGFICGTTGLVFMPDLARVMGPLICVGELQPVRDEGPLHFRCRTVNGTEQRLDLRQMLPYAVISTSLLLIPPVHTAIRRFERRYTLIRQAMERDLATSVPVRAELLKVEMVGSYKRAILMRAVEVELTLWVYPPANRPYEARVLWLVEETGLPTLHRGTMLNCRINPLRPQRVYPAEEWASYLWSEPVPTA
;
A
#
# COMPACT_ATOMS: atom_id res chain seq x y z
N MET A 1 -7.86 -2.18 -15.42
CA MET A 1 -7.05 -1.30 -16.30
C MET A 1 -7.37 0.18 -16.04
N PHE A 2 -8.64 0.59 -16.14
CA PHE A 2 -9.08 1.97 -15.88
C PHE A 2 -8.65 2.56 -14.53
N ALA A 3 -8.80 1.82 -13.42
CA ALA A 3 -8.38 2.29 -12.09
C ALA A 3 -6.87 2.62 -11.99
N ARG A 4 -6.02 1.89 -12.74
CA ARG A 4 -4.56 2.10 -12.74
C ARG A 4 -4.20 3.37 -13.51
N ILE A 5 -4.87 3.60 -14.64
CA ILE A 5 -4.72 4.79 -15.46
C ILE A 5 -5.23 6.02 -14.69
N ALA A 6 -6.38 5.91 -14.04
CA ALA A 6 -6.94 6.98 -13.20
C ALA A 6 -6.01 7.35 -12.05
N LEU A 7 -5.39 6.37 -11.38
CA LEU A 7 -4.42 6.62 -10.32
C LEU A 7 -3.16 7.32 -10.84
N SER A 8 -2.62 6.90 -11.99
CA SER A 8 -1.47 7.58 -12.60
C SER A 8 -1.79 9.01 -13.06
N LEU A 9 -3.00 9.26 -13.57
CA LEU A 9 -3.45 10.60 -13.95
C LEU A 9 -3.63 11.49 -12.72
N LEU A 10 -4.18 10.95 -11.63
CA LEU A 10 -4.37 11.69 -10.38
C LEU A 10 -3.03 12.03 -9.72
N LEU A 11 -2.11 11.07 -9.66
CA LEU A 11 -0.73 11.31 -9.20
C LEU A 11 0.01 12.30 -10.11
N GLY A 12 -0.12 12.15 -11.43
CA GLY A 12 0.48 13.07 -12.39
C GLY A 12 -0.08 14.49 -12.30
N PHE A 13 -1.38 14.63 -12.02
CA PHE A 13 -2.00 15.93 -11.73
C PHE A 13 -1.43 16.55 -10.45
N ILE A 14 -1.37 15.80 -9.34
CA ILE A 14 -0.83 16.29 -8.07
C ILE A 14 0.64 16.65 -8.21
N CYS A 15 1.47 15.75 -8.74
CA CYS A 15 2.91 15.96 -8.90
C CYS A 15 3.23 17.01 -9.96
N GLY A 16 2.44 17.13 -11.03
CA GLY A 16 2.65 18.14 -12.08
C GLY A 16 2.29 19.55 -11.63
N THR A 17 1.20 19.70 -10.88
CA THR A 17 0.78 21.00 -10.33
C THR A 17 1.67 21.46 -9.18
N THR A 18 2.00 20.56 -8.24
CA THR A 18 2.86 20.90 -7.09
C THR A 18 4.35 20.95 -7.46
N GLY A 19 4.82 20.06 -8.35
CA GLY A 19 6.23 19.95 -8.71
C GLY A 19 6.79 21.21 -9.37
N LEU A 20 6.00 21.87 -10.23
CA LEU A 20 6.41 23.14 -10.84
C LEU A 20 6.53 24.29 -9.84
N VAL A 21 5.80 24.24 -8.73
CA VAL A 21 5.80 25.29 -7.70
C VAL A 21 6.96 25.07 -6.72
N PHE A 22 7.17 23.84 -6.25
CA PHE A 22 8.21 23.53 -5.25
C PHE A 22 9.60 23.29 -5.88
N MET A 23 9.66 22.81 -7.12
CA MET A 23 10.90 22.48 -7.82
C MET A 23 10.82 22.94 -9.29
N PRO A 24 10.89 24.27 -9.55
CA PRO A 24 10.69 24.84 -10.89
C PRO A 24 11.75 24.40 -11.91
N ASP A 25 12.91 23.92 -11.46
CA ASP A 25 13.95 23.38 -12.33
C ASP A 25 13.54 22.06 -13.03
N LEU A 26 12.51 21.36 -12.53
CA LEU A 26 11.91 20.20 -13.22
C LEU A 26 11.27 20.58 -14.56
N ALA A 27 10.94 21.85 -14.77
CA ALA A 27 10.44 22.33 -16.05
C ALA A 27 11.46 22.14 -17.19
N ARG A 28 12.77 22.06 -16.89
CA ARG A 28 13.82 21.80 -17.88
C ARG A 28 13.66 20.44 -18.56
N VAL A 29 13.14 19.44 -17.85
CA VAL A 29 12.83 18.10 -18.40
C VAL A 29 11.74 18.19 -19.48
N MET A 30 10.85 19.17 -19.38
CA MET A 30 9.78 19.44 -20.34
C MET A 30 10.20 20.43 -21.43
N GLY A 31 11.38 21.07 -21.28
CA GLY A 31 11.92 22.05 -22.21
C GLY A 31 11.85 21.64 -23.68
N PRO A 32 12.29 20.42 -24.06
CA PRO A 32 12.29 19.97 -25.46
C PRO A 32 10.90 19.86 -26.10
N LEU A 33 9.85 19.72 -25.30
CA LEU A 33 8.46 19.58 -25.77
C LEU A 33 7.78 20.93 -26.00
N ILE A 34 8.29 21.99 -25.37
CA ILE A 34 7.64 23.31 -25.30
C ILE A 34 8.48 24.38 -26.01
N CYS A 35 9.80 24.21 -26.05
CA CYS A 35 10.76 25.21 -26.50
C CYS A 35 11.82 24.57 -27.40
N VAL A 36 12.13 25.23 -28.52
CA VAL A 36 13.28 24.90 -29.39
C VAL A 36 14.52 25.63 -28.86
N GLY A 37 14.88 25.36 -27.59
CA GLY A 37 15.89 26.10 -26.85
C GLY A 37 15.94 25.73 -25.36
N GLU A 38 16.62 26.54 -24.55
CA GLU A 38 16.70 26.31 -23.11
C GLU A 38 15.53 26.96 -22.38
N LEU A 39 14.81 26.13 -21.60
CA LEU A 39 13.79 26.61 -20.68
C LEU A 39 14.42 26.91 -19.32
N GLN A 40 14.32 28.14 -18.84
CA GLN A 40 14.84 28.55 -17.54
C GLN A 40 13.73 29.17 -16.67
N PRO A 41 13.60 28.77 -15.40
CA PRO A 41 12.69 29.43 -14.47
C PRO A 41 13.27 30.79 -14.06
N VAL A 42 12.44 31.84 -14.11
CA VAL A 42 12.81 33.19 -13.65
C VAL A 42 12.27 33.36 -12.23
N ARG A 43 13.17 33.60 -11.27
CA ARG A 43 12.87 33.71 -9.83
C ARG A 43 12.96 35.16 -9.35
N ASP A 44 12.29 36.08 -10.05
CA ASP A 44 12.17 37.47 -9.60
C ASP A 44 11.01 37.62 -8.60
N GLU A 45 10.97 38.73 -7.86
CA GLU A 45 9.89 39.07 -6.91
C GLU A 45 8.55 39.26 -7.66
N GLY A 46 7.84 38.17 -7.94
CA GLY A 46 6.62 38.15 -8.74
C GLY A 46 6.05 36.75 -8.96
N PRO A 47 5.04 36.60 -9.84
CA PRO A 47 4.50 35.29 -10.20
C PRO A 47 5.60 34.42 -10.83
N LEU A 48 5.53 33.10 -10.67
CA LEU A 48 6.47 32.19 -11.32
C LEU A 48 6.29 32.26 -12.84
N HIS A 49 7.33 32.68 -13.56
CA HIS A 49 7.37 32.69 -15.03
C HIS A 49 8.57 31.90 -15.54
N PHE A 50 8.44 31.38 -16.76
CA PHE A 50 9.49 30.64 -17.43
C PHE A 50 9.89 31.38 -18.69
N ARG A 51 11.18 31.37 -19.00
CA ARG A 51 11.71 31.91 -20.24
C ARG A 51 12.22 30.78 -21.12
N CYS A 52 11.78 30.78 -22.38
CA CYS A 52 12.33 29.95 -23.44
C CYS A 52 13.32 30.80 -24.22
N ARG A 53 14.60 30.43 -24.20
CA ARG A 53 15.65 31.10 -24.98
C ARG A 53 16.00 30.23 -26.18
N THR A 54 15.62 30.67 -27.38
CA THR A 54 15.95 29.94 -28.61
C THR A 54 17.42 30.13 -28.99
N VAL A 55 17.94 29.22 -29.83
CA VAL A 55 19.31 29.29 -30.36
C VAL A 55 19.56 30.59 -31.16
N ASN A 56 18.51 31.19 -31.69
CA ASN A 56 18.54 32.46 -32.44
C ASN A 56 18.48 33.69 -31.53
N GLY A 57 18.49 33.52 -30.21
CA GLY A 57 18.48 34.61 -29.23
C GLY A 57 17.10 35.24 -28.99
N THR A 58 16.02 34.68 -29.55
CA THR A 58 14.67 35.14 -29.23
C THR A 58 14.23 34.60 -27.87
N GLU A 59 13.68 35.49 -27.05
CA GLU A 59 13.17 35.16 -25.72
C GLU A 59 11.64 35.16 -25.74
N GLN A 60 11.06 34.04 -25.31
CA GLN A 60 9.62 33.91 -25.15
C GLN A 60 9.27 33.69 -23.68
N ARG A 61 8.39 34.54 -23.14
CA ARG A 61 7.88 34.40 -21.78
C ARG A 61 6.69 33.44 -21.78
N LEU A 62 6.75 32.44 -20.93
CA LEU A 62 5.73 31.43 -20.72
C LEU A 62 5.20 31.55 -19.29
N ASP A 63 3.89 31.73 -19.17
CA ASP A 63 3.21 31.78 -17.87
C ASP A 63 2.96 30.38 -17.34
N LEU A 64 2.91 30.24 -16.01
CA LEU A 64 2.62 28.97 -15.33
C LEU A 64 1.37 28.27 -15.88
N ARG A 65 0.30 29.04 -16.20
CA ARG A 65 -0.95 28.49 -16.77
C ARG A 65 -0.74 27.78 -18.11
N GLN A 66 0.19 28.26 -18.92
CA GLN A 66 0.51 27.65 -20.22
C GLN A 66 1.37 26.40 -20.04
N MET A 67 2.15 26.31 -18.95
CA MET A 67 3.02 25.16 -18.68
C MET A 67 2.33 24.00 -17.96
N LEU A 68 1.32 24.31 -17.14
CA LEU A 68 0.54 23.31 -16.38
C LEU A 68 0.05 22.11 -17.21
N PRO A 69 -0.60 22.26 -18.38
CA PRO A 69 -1.09 21.09 -19.13
C PRO A 69 0.05 20.18 -19.59
N TYR A 70 1.17 20.74 -20.06
CA TYR A 70 2.34 19.96 -20.50
C TYR A 70 3.02 19.26 -19.32
N ALA A 71 3.09 19.93 -18.17
CA ALA A 71 3.60 19.33 -16.94
C ALA A 71 2.74 18.16 -16.48
N VAL A 72 1.42 18.34 -16.40
CA VAL A 72 0.51 17.26 -15.98
C VAL A 72 0.57 16.08 -16.95
N ILE A 73 0.60 16.31 -18.26
CA ILE A 73 0.67 15.22 -19.25
C ILE A 73 2.01 14.48 -19.15
N SER A 74 3.13 15.20 -19.13
CA SER A 74 4.46 14.58 -19.09
C SER A 74 4.71 13.82 -17.78
N THR A 75 4.34 14.39 -16.62
CA THR A 75 4.46 13.69 -15.33
C THR A 75 3.53 12.49 -15.25
N SER A 76 2.29 12.59 -15.75
CA SER A 76 1.38 11.44 -15.81
C SER A 76 1.98 10.32 -16.65
N LEU A 77 2.51 10.62 -17.83
CA LEU A 77 3.10 9.63 -18.73
C LEU A 77 4.31 8.93 -18.09
N LEU A 78 5.16 9.71 -17.39
CA LEU A 78 6.33 9.22 -16.68
C LEU A 78 5.97 8.33 -15.46
N LEU A 79 4.83 8.58 -14.83
CA LEU A 79 4.36 7.81 -13.68
C LEU A 79 3.63 6.51 -14.05
N ILE A 80 3.20 6.32 -15.31
CA ILE A 80 2.52 5.08 -15.73
C ILE A 80 3.38 3.83 -15.49
N PRO A 81 4.65 3.73 -15.94
CA PRO A 81 5.48 2.54 -15.71
C PRO A 81 5.74 2.21 -14.22
N PRO A 82 6.18 3.14 -13.36
CA PRO A 82 6.44 2.84 -11.94
C PRO A 82 5.16 2.48 -11.19
N VAL A 83 4.04 3.17 -11.47
CA VAL A 83 2.74 2.84 -10.84
C VAL A 83 2.28 1.45 -11.26
N HIS A 84 2.35 1.12 -12.56
CA HIS A 84 1.90 -0.18 -13.04
C HIS A 84 2.78 -1.33 -12.55
N THR A 85 4.10 -1.13 -12.47
CA THR A 85 5.02 -2.13 -11.92
C THR A 85 4.81 -2.32 -10.42
N ALA A 86 4.62 -1.24 -9.65
CA ALA A 86 4.30 -1.31 -8.23
C ALA A 86 2.99 -2.08 -8.00
N ILE A 87 1.90 -1.73 -8.70
CA ILE A 87 0.61 -2.42 -8.59
C ILE A 87 0.75 -3.90 -8.93
N ARG A 88 1.44 -4.24 -10.04
CA ARG A 88 1.66 -5.65 -10.41
C ARG A 88 2.46 -6.41 -9.35
N ARG A 89 3.47 -5.78 -8.72
CA ARG A 89 4.23 -6.39 -7.61
C ARG A 89 3.32 -6.63 -6.41
N PHE A 90 2.49 -5.67 -6.03
CA PHE A 90 1.51 -5.84 -4.95
C PHE A 90 0.51 -6.95 -5.24
N GLU A 91 -0.07 -6.99 -6.44
CA GLU A 91 -1.00 -8.03 -6.87
C GLU A 91 -0.35 -9.42 -6.82
N ARG A 92 0.85 -9.56 -7.39
CA ARG A 92 1.61 -10.83 -7.34
C ARG A 92 1.89 -11.27 -5.90
N ARG A 93 2.35 -10.34 -5.06
CA ARG A 93 2.63 -10.61 -3.64
C ARG A 93 1.37 -11.11 -2.93
N TYR A 94 0.24 -10.43 -3.16
CA TYR A 94 -1.05 -10.82 -2.59
C TYR A 94 -1.50 -12.21 -3.06
N THR A 95 -1.39 -12.51 -4.35
CA THR A 95 -1.76 -13.83 -4.89
C THR A 95 -0.87 -14.94 -4.32
N LEU A 96 0.43 -14.69 -4.18
CA LEU A 96 1.37 -15.68 -3.63
C LEU A 96 1.09 -15.97 -2.15
N ILE A 97 0.85 -14.92 -1.35
CA ILE A 97 0.47 -15.07 0.06
C ILE A 97 -0.83 -15.85 0.17
N ARG A 98 -1.84 -15.49 -0.64
CA ARG A 98 -3.13 -16.17 -0.63
C ARG A 98 -3.00 -17.66 -0.98
N GLN A 99 -2.25 -18.00 -2.03
CA GLN A 99 -2.00 -19.40 -2.39
C GLN A 99 -1.22 -20.15 -1.30
N ALA A 100 -0.23 -19.51 -0.68
CA ALA A 100 0.53 -20.12 0.41
C ALA A 100 -0.35 -20.40 1.64
N MET A 101 -1.25 -19.47 1.97
CA MET A 101 -2.21 -19.60 3.05
C MET A 101 -3.25 -20.69 2.73
N GLU A 102 -3.82 -20.72 1.52
CA GLU A 102 -4.76 -21.75 1.09
C GLU A 102 -4.14 -23.15 1.16
N ARG A 103 -2.87 -23.30 0.73
CA ARG A 103 -2.13 -24.57 0.88
C ARG A 103 -1.91 -24.95 2.34
N ASP A 104 -1.59 -23.98 3.21
CA ASP A 104 -1.40 -24.24 4.64
C ASP A 104 -2.71 -24.68 5.31
N LEU A 105 -3.81 -24.02 4.94
CA LEU A 105 -5.14 -24.31 5.45
C LEU A 105 -5.71 -25.62 4.93
N ALA A 106 -5.32 -26.08 3.73
CA ALA A 106 -5.76 -27.37 3.19
C ALA A 106 -5.38 -28.56 4.08
N THR A 107 -4.24 -28.47 4.78
CA THR A 107 -3.76 -29.48 5.74
C THR A 107 -4.07 -29.11 7.19
N SER A 108 -4.87 -28.07 7.43
CA SER A 108 -5.13 -27.59 8.78
C SER A 108 -6.17 -28.44 9.51
N VAL A 109 -5.92 -28.66 10.80
CA VAL A 109 -6.84 -29.34 11.71
C VAL A 109 -7.50 -28.33 12.65
N PRO A 110 -8.79 -28.54 13.01
CA PRO A 110 -9.46 -27.69 13.99
C PRO A 110 -8.85 -27.87 15.38
N VAL A 111 -8.66 -26.77 16.08
CA VAL A 111 -8.16 -26.75 17.47
C VAL A 111 -8.86 -25.67 18.27
N ARG A 112 -8.74 -25.76 19.59
CA ARG A 112 -9.19 -24.72 20.52
C ARG A 112 -7.98 -24.01 21.08
N ALA A 113 -8.08 -22.70 21.27
CA ALA A 113 -7.02 -21.92 21.88
C ALA A 113 -7.60 -21.00 22.95
N GLU A 114 -6.95 -20.95 24.11
CA GLU A 114 -7.27 -20.01 25.18
C GLU A 114 -6.51 -18.71 24.95
N LEU A 115 -7.20 -17.59 25.05
CA LEU A 115 -6.61 -16.28 24.91
C LEU A 115 -5.90 -15.87 26.20
N LEU A 116 -4.58 -15.72 26.16
CA LEU A 116 -3.78 -15.31 27.31
C LEU A 116 -3.58 -13.79 27.38
N LYS A 117 -3.34 -13.17 26.22
CA LYS A 117 -3.06 -11.74 26.10
C LYS A 117 -3.55 -11.19 24.78
N VAL A 118 -4.02 -9.94 24.81
CA VAL A 118 -4.47 -9.16 23.66
C VAL A 118 -3.72 -7.84 23.67
N GLU A 119 -3.06 -7.49 22.57
CA GLU A 119 -2.44 -6.18 22.36
C GLU A 119 -2.93 -5.60 21.04
N MET A 120 -3.49 -4.38 21.09
CA MET A 120 -3.87 -3.67 19.87
C MET A 120 -2.62 -3.01 19.28
N VAL A 121 -2.23 -3.43 18.07
CA VAL A 121 -1.01 -2.97 17.39
C VAL A 121 -1.31 -1.83 16.42
N GLY A 122 -2.49 -1.84 15.81
CA GLY A 122 -2.89 -0.83 14.84
C GLY A 122 -4.37 -0.90 14.47
N SER A 123 -4.88 0.13 13.78
CA SER A 123 -6.27 0.18 13.32
C SER A 123 -6.32 0.39 11.81
N TYR A 124 -7.02 -0.49 11.09
CA TYR A 124 -7.31 -0.34 9.67
C TYR A 124 -8.74 0.16 9.48
N LYS A 125 -8.87 1.40 9.01
CA LYS A 125 -10.14 1.91 8.46
C LYS A 125 -10.26 1.44 7.01
N ARG A 126 -10.91 0.29 6.74
CA ARG A 126 -11.36 -0.01 5.37
C ARG A 126 -12.46 0.99 5.01
N ALA A 127 -12.22 1.77 3.97
CA ALA A 127 -12.96 2.99 3.62
C ALA A 127 -14.44 2.83 3.26
N ILE A 128 -15.06 1.64 3.44
CA ILE A 128 -16.41 1.42 2.92
C ILE A 128 -17.42 0.82 3.92
N LEU A 129 -17.10 -0.01 4.94
CA LEU A 129 -18.15 -0.37 5.96
C LEU A 129 -17.71 -1.12 7.23
N MET A 130 -16.53 -1.75 7.29
CA MET A 130 -16.09 -2.51 8.47
C MET A 130 -14.73 -2.02 8.96
N ARG A 131 -14.64 -1.63 10.24
CA ARG A 131 -13.36 -1.35 10.89
C ARG A 131 -12.75 -2.69 11.33
N ALA A 132 -11.51 -2.91 10.94
CA ALA A 132 -10.72 -4.04 11.42
C ALA A 132 -9.51 -3.50 12.20
N VAL A 133 -9.18 -4.15 13.31
CA VAL A 133 -8.06 -3.80 14.18
C VAL A 133 -7.01 -4.88 14.05
N GLU A 134 -5.76 -4.47 13.94
CA GLU A 134 -4.62 -5.37 14.02
C GLU A 134 -4.33 -5.66 15.48
N VAL A 135 -4.44 -6.92 15.85
CA VAL A 135 -4.33 -7.38 17.22
C VAL A 135 -3.28 -8.48 17.31
N GLU A 136 -2.30 -8.29 18.19
CA GLU A 136 -1.38 -9.35 18.60
C GLU A 136 -2.04 -10.14 19.73
N LEU A 137 -2.18 -11.44 19.52
CA LEU A 137 -2.77 -12.37 20.47
C LEU A 137 -1.68 -13.32 20.94
N THR A 138 -1.60 -13.49 22.26
CA THR A 138 -0.88 -14.62 22.86
C THR A 138 -1.91 -15.69 23.21
N LEU A 139 -1.78 -16.85 22.60
CA LEU A 139 -2.73 -17.95 22.66
C LEU A 139 -2.10 -19.18 23.30
N TRP A 140 -2.86 -19.88 24.12
CA TRP A 140 -2.52 -21.22 24.59
C TRP A 140 -3.30 -22.25 23.78
N VAL A 141 -2.62 -22.95 22.88
CA VAL A 141 -3.23 -23.81 21.86
C VAL A 141 -3.32 -25.24 22.37
N TYR A 142 -4.46 -25.89 22.16
CA TYR A 142 -4.70 -27.30 22.50
C TYR A 142 -4.78 -28.16 21.23
N PRO A 143 -3.65 -28.67 20.71
CA PRO A 143 -3.64 -29.58 19.56
C PRO A 143 -4.14 -30.99 19.95
N PRO A 144 -4.78 -31.74 19.05
CA PRO A 144 -5.44 -33.02 19.38
C PRO A 144 -4.48 -34.16 19.74
N ALA A 145 -3.24 -34.14 19.23
CA ALA A 145 -2.27 -35.22 19.41
C ALA A 145 -0.92 -34.75 19.98
N ASN A 146 -0.82 -33.48 20.38
CA ASN A 146 0.41 -32.87 20.87
C ASN A 146 0.19 -32.19 22.22
N ARG A 147 1.28 -31.81 22.89
CA ARG A 147 1.18 -31.02 24.12
C ARG A 147 0.67 -29.61 23.80
N PRO A 148 -0.13 -29.01 24.68
CA PRO A 148 -0.48 -27.59 24.57
C PRO A 148 0.75 -26.70 24.56
N TYR A 149 0.68 -25.59 23.85
CA TYR A 149 1.80 -24.67 23.68
C TYR A 149 1.33 -23.22 23.55
N GLU A 150 2.21 -22.30 23.87
CA GLU A 150 2.00 -20.87 23.66
C GLU A 150 2.36 -20.48 22.22
N ALA A 151 1.50 -19.69 21.58
CA ALA A 151 1.71 -19.12 20.26
C ALA A 151 1.38 -17.62 20.26
N ARG A 152 2.21 -16.83 19.58
CA ARG A 152 1.97 -15.40 19.35
C ARG A 152 1.59 -15.19 17.90
N VAL A 153 0.44 -14.57 17.66
CA VAL A 153 -0.12 -14.38 16.31
C VAL A 153 -0.68 -12.98 16.12
N LEU A 154 -0.62 -12.51 14.89
CA LEU A 154 -1.22 -11.24 14.47
C LEU A 154 -2.48 -11.52 13.66
N TRP A 155 -3.62 -11.08 14.16
CA TRP A 155 -4.90 -11.22 13.47
C TRP A 155 -5.48 -9.84 13.15
N LEU A 156 -6.23 -9.77 12.07
CA LEU A 156 -7.15 -8.68 11.77
C LEU A 156 -8.52 -9.07 12.32
N VAL A 157 -8.98 -8.28 13.29
CA VAL A 157 -10.22 -8.51 14.04
C VAL A 157 -11.22 -7.44 13.68
N GLU A 158 -12.40 -7.84 13.21
CA GLU A 158 -13.50 -6.91 12.95
C GLU A 158 -14.06 -6.34 14.26
N GLU A 159 -14.62 -5.12 14.19
CA GLU A 159 -15.16 -4.41 15.35
C GLU A 159 -16.22 -5.22 16.13
N THR A 160 -16.98 -6.07 15.44
CA THR A 160 -17.97 -7.00 16.04
C THR A 160 -17.32 -8.08 16.92
N GLY A 161 -16.10 -8.49 16.60
CA GLY A 161 -15.36 -9.51 17.34
C GLY A 161 -14.58 -8.98 18.54
N LEU A 162 -14.23 -7.70 18.57
CA LEU A 162 -13.40 -7.10 19.63
C LEU A 162 -13.94 -7.34 21.06
N PRO A 163 -15.26 -7.22 21.34
CA PRO A 163 -15.78 -7.45 22.69
C PRO A 163 -15.57 -8.89 23.19
N THR A 164 -15.35 -9.85 22.29
CA THR A 164 -15.14 -11.26 22.64
C THR A 164 -13.69 -11.56 23.03
N LEU A 165 -12.77 -10.65 22.73
CA LEU A 165 -11.33 -10.80 23.01
C LEU A 165 -10.99 -10.35 24.43
N HIS A 166 -11.21 -11.23 25.39
CA HIS A 166 -10.73 -11.07 26.75
C HIS A 166 -9.89 -12.27 27.18
N ARG A 167 -9.04 -12.07 28.20
CA ARG A 167 -8.24 -13.16 28.74
C ARG A 167 -9.15 -14.31 29.21
N GLY A 168 -8.73 -15.55 28.94
CA GLY A 168 -9.48 -16.77 29.24
C GLY A 168 -10.52 -17.15 28.19
N THR A 169 -10.79 -16.32 27.16
CA THR A 169 -11.71 -16.70 26.09
C THR A 169 -11.16 -17.90 25.32
N MET A 170 -12.02 -18.89 25.08
CA MET A 170 -11.71 -20.05 24.25
C MET A 170 -12.16 -19.81 22.80
N LEU A 171 -11.19 -19.63 21.91
CA LEU A 171 -11.39 -19.32 20.49
C LEU A 171 -11.32 -20.58 19.63
N ASN A 172 -12.12 -20.62 18.57
CA ASN A 172 -11.98 -21.63 17.52
C ASN A 172 -10.82 -21.25 16.60
N CYS A 173 -9.91 -22.19 16.40
CA CYS A 173 -8.69 -21.98 15.62
C CYS A 173 -8.45 -23.17 14.67
N ARG A 174 -7.54 -22.98 13.73
CA ARG A 174 -7.00 -24.04 12.89
C ARG A 174 -5.47 -23.94 12.92
N ILE A 175 -4.81 -25.08 12.94
CA ILE A 175 -3.34 -25.15 12.85
C ILE A 175 -2.96 -26.13 11.76
N ASN A 176 -1.85 -25.88 11.07
CA ASN A 176 -1.19 -26.93 10.31
C ASN A 176 -0.27 -27.72 11.26
N PRO A 177 -0.45 -29.04 11.44
CA PRO A 177 0.46 -29.86 12.27
C PRO A 177 1.93 -29.77 11.86
N LEU A 178 2.22 -29.52 10.57
CA LEU A 178 3.58 -29.32 10.04
C LEU A 178 4.15 -27.94 10.37
N ARG A 179 3.30 -26.96 10.69
CA ARG A 179 3.66 -25.57 11.03
C ARG A 179 2.82 -25.08 12.22
N PRO A 180 2.98 -25.66 13.42
CA PRO A 180 2.11 -25.40 14.56
C PRO A 180 2.19 -23.96 15.09
N GLN A 181 3.28 -23.23 14.78
CA GLN A 181 3.42 -21.82 15.15
C GLN A 181 2.38 -20.91 14.46
N ARG A 182 1.74 -21.40 13.38
CA ARG A 182 0.72 -20.65 12.65
C ARG A 182 -0.66 -21.06 13.11
N VAL A 183 -1.25 -20.18 13.93
CA VAL A 183 -2.61 -20.35 14.44
C VAL A 183 -3.54 -19.44 13.63
N TYR A 184 -4.36 -20.07 12.81
CA TYR A 184 -5.36 -19.41 11.99
C TYR A 184 -6.67 -19.27 12.77
N PRO A 185 -7.37 -18.14 12.69
CA PRO A 185 -8.70 -18.03 13.25
C PRO A 185 -9.67 -18.93 12.49
N ALA A 186 -10.63 -19.53 13.20
CA ALA A 186 -11.81 -20.15 12.62
C ALA A 186 -13.08 -19.32 12.86
N GLU A 187 -12.93 -18.16 13.51
CA GLU A 187 -14.00 -17.21 13.79
C GLU A 187 -14.29 -16.34 12.55
N GLU A 188 -15.57 -16.08 12.25
CA GLU A 188 -15.97 -15.34 11.04
C GLU A 188 -15.53 -13.86 11.06
N TRP A 189 -15.38 -13.29 12.26
CA TRP A 189 -14.98 -11.90 12.49
C TRP A 189 -13.45 -11.72 12.56
N ALA A 190 -12.66 -12.76 12.33
CA ALA A 190 -11.20 -12.70 12.40
C ALA A 190 -10.52 -13.27 11.15
N SER A 191 -9.42 -12.65 10.75
CA SER A 191 -8.57 -13.13 9.66
C SER A 191 -7.10 -13.09 10.05
N TYR A 192 -6.32 -14.06 9.57
CA TYR A 192 -4.89 -14.12 9.86
C TYR A 192 -4.13 -13.04 9.09
N LEU A 193 -3.31 -12.23 9.77
CA LEU A 193 -2.45 -11.25 9.13
C LEU A 193 -1.12 -11.91 8.77
N TRP A 194 -0.88 -12.11 7.47
CA TRP A 194 0.40 -12.67 7.00
C TRP A 194 1.51 -11.62 7.04
N SER A 195 2.39 -11.70 8.03
CA SER A 195 3.49 -10.74 8.24
C SER A 195 4.83 -11.16 7.64
N GLU A 196 4.99 -12.41 7.18
CA GLU A 196 6.28 -12.89 6.67
C GLU A 196 6.69 -12.22 5.33
N PRO A 197 8.00 -11.98 5.12
CA PRO A 197 8.51 -11.56 3.83
C PRO A 197 8.22 -12.66 2.80
N VAL A 198 7.57 -12.29 1.69
CA VAL A 198 7.36 -13.22 0.59
C VAL A 198 8.73 -13.57 0.02
N PRO A 199 9.12 -14.86 -0.03
CA PRO A 199 10.42 -15.23 -0.58
C PRO A 199 10.55 -14.69 -1.99
N THR A 200 11.57 -13.86 -2.20
CA THR A 200 11.99 -13.43 -3.52
C THR A 200 12.68 -14.62 -4.18
N ALA A 201 12.00 -15.25 -5.12
CA ALA A 201 12.62 -16.21 -6.05
C ALA A 201 13.65 -15.50 -6.94
#